data_AF-A0A6B2CSF6-F1
#
_entry.id   AF-A0A6B2CSF6-F1
#
_cell.length_a   1.000
_cell.length_b   1.000
_cell.length_c   1.000
_cell.angle_alpha   90.00
_cell.angle_beta   90.00
_cell.angle_gamma   90.00
#
_symmetry.space_group_name_H-M   'P 1'
#
loop_
_entity.id
_entity.type
_entity.pdbx_description
1 polymer ?
#
loop_
_entity_poly.entity_id
_entity_poly.type
_entity_poly.pdbx_seq_one_letter_code
_entity_poly.pdbx_strand_id
1 'polypeptide(L)'
;MNEDPARGAAPSPMSIDDAHFYLPREGAREDFNKEAAVINKLTRLGRVRRMGVVFATHSPADLNDMVIQLTNTKIAMRSEPKVLERVDMAEYAGELAYAQSGAAVAKSFIYRTHAVTFKTLPPQTRHRGD
;
A
#
# COMPACT_ATOMS: atom_id res chain seq x y z
N MET A 1 4.95 37.63 -20.63
CA MET A 1 4.89 36.32 -21.29
C MET A 1 4.86 35.27 -20.18
N ASN A 2 3.85 34.41 -20.22
CA ASN A 2 3.44 33.49 -19.16
C ASN A 2 4.55 32.55 -18.71
N GLU A 3 4.82 32.53 -17.41
CA GLU A 3 5.49 31.42 -16.75
C GLU A 3 4.48 30.27 -16.65
N ASP A 4 4.80 29.13 -17.25
CA ASP A 4 4.03 27.90 -17.13
C ASP A 4 4.37 27.24 -15.78
N PRO A 5 3.48 27.26 -14.77
CA PRO A 5 3.80 26.86 -13.40
C PRO A 5 3.94 25.33 -13.24
N ALA A 6 3.75 24.55 -14.29
CA ALA A 6 3.71 23.09 -14.21
C ALA A 6 5.08 22.40 -14.44
N ARG A 7 6.13 23.12 -14.86
CA ARG A 7 7.48 22.56 -15.08
C ARG A 7 8.25 22.43 -13.77
N GLY A 8 7.85 21.50 -12.90
CA GLY A 8 8.65 21.17 -11.71
C GLY A 8 7.94 20.44 -10.59
N ALA A 9 6.61 20.30 -10.64
CA ALA A 9 5.89 19.58 -9.60
C ALA A 9 6.27 18.09 -9.62
N ALA A 10 6.93 17.63 -8.56
CA ALA A 10 7.07 16.20 -8.33
C ALA A 10 5.65 15.60 -8.30
N PRO A 11 5.38 14.54 -9.05
CA PRO A 11 4.05 13.95 -9.13
C PRO A 11 3.60 13.54 -7.73
N SER A 12 2.51 14.15 -7.26
CA SER A 12 1.93 13.82 -5.96
C SER A 12 1.48 12.36 -5.95
N PRO A 13 1.88 11.56 -4.94
CA PRO A 13 1.36 10.22 -4.81
C PRO A 13 -0.14 10.26 -4.50
N MET A 14 -0.89 9.35 -5.09
CA MET A 14 -2.30 9.10 -4.76
C MET A 14 -2.37 8.07 -3.65
N SER A 15 -3.13 8.34 -2.59
CA SER A 15 -3.36 7.40 -1.50
C SER A 15 -4.82 6.92 -1.51
N ILE A 16 -5.02 5.61 -1.37
CA ILE A 16 -6.34 4.99 -1.27
C ILE A 16 -6.39 4.24 0.05
N ASP A 17 -7.19 4.76 0.98
CA ASP A 17 -7.49 4.10 2.26
C ASP A 17 -8.64 3.10 2.10
N ASP A 18 -8.68 2.10 2.97
CA ASP A 18 -9.60 0.95 2.86
C ASP A 18 -9.63 0.34 1.44
N ALA A 19 -8.45 0.12 0.86
CA ALA A 19 -8.30 -0.30 -0.52
C ALA A 19 -9.07 -1.58 -0.88
N HIS A 20 -9.34 -2.46 0.09
CA HIS A 20 -10.15 -3.67 -0.11
C HIS A 20 -11.61 -3.35 -0.50
N PHE A 21 -12.15 -2.20 -0.11
CA PHE A 21 -13.51 -1.77 -0.50
C PHE A 21 -13.59 -1.37 -1.98
N TYR A 22 -12.53 -0.77 -2.50
CA TYR A 22 -12.45 -0.25 -3.88
C TYR A 22 -11.90 -1.29 -4.85
N LEU A 23 -11.03 -2.18 -4.36
CA LEU A 23 -10.31 -3.18 -5.15
C LEU A 23 -10.51 -4.57 -4.51
N PRO A 24 -11.74 -5.09 -4.45
CA PRO A 24 -12.03 -6.33 -3.77
C PRO A 24 -11.45 -7.54 -4.51
N ARG A 25 -11.36 -8.66 -3.80
CA ARG A 25 -10.96 -9.96 -4.35
C ARG A 25 -11.92 -10.42 -5.47
N GLU A 26 -11.39 -11.18 -6.43
CA GLU A 26 -12.20 -11.70 -7.54
C GLU A 26 -13.42 -12.48 -7.04
N GLY A 27 -14.60 -12.18 -7.60
CA GLY A 27 -15.87 -12.80 -7.24
C GLY A 27 -16.57 -12.22 -6.01
N ALA A 28 -16.02 -11.19 -5.34
CA ALA A 28 -16.67 -10.54 -4.20
C ALA A 28 -17.81 -9.58 -4.59
N ARG A 29 -17.86 -9.10 -5.84
CA ARG A 29 -18.95 -8.27 -6.41
C ARG A 29 -19.18 -8.62 -7.89
N GLU A 30 -20.41 -8.47 -8.38
CA GLU A 30 -20.81 -8.79 -9.77
C GLU A 30 -20.13 -7.90 -10.84
N ASP A 31 -19.62 -6.72 -10.48
CA ASP A 31 -18.98 -5.74 -11.39
C ASP A 31 -17.46 -5.92 -11.61
N PHE A 32 -16.95 -7.12 -11.33
CA PHE A 32 -15.52 -7.45 -11.25
C PHE A 32 -14.68 -7.06 -12.51
N ASN A 33 -15.24 -7.21 -13.71
CA ASN A 33 -14.50 -7.00 -14.96
C ASN A 33 -14.08 -5.52 -15.20
N LYS A 34 -14.76 -4.55 -14.58
CA LYS A 34 -14.38 -3.13 -14.69
C LYS A 34 -13.23 -2.78 -13.75
N GLU A 35 -13.14 -3.45 -12.61
CA GLU A 35 -12.18 -3.15 -11.53
C GLU A 35 -10.76 -3.62 -11.89
N ALA A 36 -10.62 -4.81 -12.47
CA ALA A 36 -9.35 -5.32 -13.01
C ALA A 36 -8.73 -4.39 -14.08
N ALA A 37 -9.58 -3.80 -14.94
CA ALA A 37 -9.15 -2.84 -15.95
C ALA A 37 -8.67 -1.52 -15.31
N VAL A 38 -9.30 -1.08 -14.21
CA VAL A 38 -8.90 0.12 -13.45
C VAL A 38 -7.56 -0.10 -12.74
N ILE A 39 -7.34 -1.27 -12.11
CA ILE A 39 -6.07 -1.61 -11.45
C ILE A 39 -4.92 -1.60 -12.47
N ASN A 40 -5.09 -2.32 -13.58
CA ASN A 40 -4.08 -2.36 -14.65
C ASN A 40 -3.82 -0.98 -15.26
N LYS A 41 -4.87 -0.16 -15.40
CA LYS A 41 -4.74 1.20 -15.93
C LYS A 41 -4.03 2.11 -14.94
N LEU A 42 -4.35 2.05 -13.64
CA LEU A 42 -3.72 2.85 -12.58
C LEU A 42 -2.26 2.47 -12.37
N THR A 43 -1.93 1.18 -12.31
CA THR A 43 -0.54 0.72 -12.11
C THR A 43 0.32 1.01 -13.35
N ARG A 44 -0.21 0.81 -14.56
CA ARG A 44 0.51 1.09 -15.81
C ARG A 44 0.65 2.59 -16.09
N LEU A 45 -0.42 3.39 -15.90
CA LEU A 45 -0.34 4.85 -16.02
C LEU A 45 0.54 5.43 -14.92
N GLY A 46 0.52 4.87 -13.71
CA GLY A 46 1.37 5.30 -12.60
C GLY A 46 2.86 5.25 -12.97
N ARG A 47 3.33 4.13 -13.53
CA ARG A 47 4.71 4.01 -14.01
C ARG A 47 5.04 4.95 -15.17
N VAL A 48 4.14 5.09 -16.15
CA VAL A 48 4.37 5.93 -17.35
C VAL A 48 4.30 7.43 -17.03
N ARG A 49 3.43 7.84 -16.11
CA ARG A 49 3.20 9.25 -15.72
C ARG A 49 3.89 9.65 -14.43
N ARG A 50 4.78 8.79 -13.90
CA ARG A 50 5.48 8.98 -12.61
C ARG A 50 4.54 9.17 -11.40
N MET A 51 3.27 8.74 -11.48
CA MET A 51 2.35 8.84 -10.34
C MET A 51 2.52 7.61 -9.44
N GLY A 52 2.98 7.82 -8.20
CA GLY A 52 2.98 6.79 -7.17
C GLY A 52 1.56 6.56 -6.64
N VAL A 53 1.21 5.31 -6.36
CA VAL A 53 -0.06 4.97 -5.69
C VAL A 53 0.26 4.20 -4.41
N VAL A 54 -0.38 4.60 -3.31
CA VAL A 54 -0.29 3.94 -2.01
C VAL A 54 -1.66 3.34 -1.68
N PHE A 55 -1.68 2.04 -1.42
CA PHE A 55 -2.86 1.33 -0.95
C PHE A 55 -2.70 1.06 0.55
N ALA A 56 -3.64 1.53 1.36
CA ALA A 56 -3.74 1.19 2.76
C ALA A 56 -4.95 0.26 2.97
N THR A 57 -4.76 -0.81 3.74
CA THR A 57 -5.84 -1.73 4.09
C THR A 57 -5.52 -2.44 5.41
N HIS A 58 -6.56 -2.70 6.19
CA HIS A 58 -6.48 -3.57 7.36
C HIS A 58 -6.85 -5.03 7.02
N SER A 59 -7.43 -5.27 5.84
CA SER A 59 -7.92 -6.59 5.38
C SER A 59 -7.31 -6.98 4.04
N PRO A 60 -6.02 -7.38 3.99
CA PRO A 60 -5.38 -7.78 2.73
C PRO A 60 -5.92 -9.11 2.16
N ALA A 61 -6.64 -9.90 2.96
CA ALA A 61 -7.34 -11.10 2.49
C ALA A 61 -8.48 -10.76 1.51
N ASP A 62 -9.11 -9.59 1.68
CA ASP A 62 -10.23 -9.12 0.86
C ASP A 62 -9.77 -8.23 -0.29
N LEU A 63 -8.48 -7.89 -0.35
CA LEU A 63 -7.88 -7.09 -1.42
C LEU A 63 -7.56 -7.95 -2.64
N ASN A 64 -7.75 -7.38 -3.83
CA ASN A 64 -7.42 -8.00 -5.11
C ASN A 64 -5.95 -8.46 -5.19
N ASP A 65 -5.73 -9.70 -5.63
CA ASP A 65 -4.41 -10.33 -5.74
C ASP A 65 -3.44 -9.53 -6.61
N MET A 66 -3.92 -8.91 -7.69
CA MET A 66 -3.08 -8.11 -8.59
C MET A 66 -2.48 -6.90 -7.88
N VAL A 67 -3.20 -6.29 -6.92
CA VAL A 67 -2.67 -5.14 -6.17
C VAL A 67 -1.47 -5.58 -5.33
N ILE A 68 -1.59 -6.72 -4.65
CA ILE A 68 -0.52 -7.28 -3.82
C ILE A 68 0.67 -7.73 -4.67
N GLN A 69 0.42 -8.35 -5.83
CA GLN A 69 1.45 -8.81 -6.75
C GLN A 69 2.22 -7.66 -7.42
N LEU A 70 1.53 -6.63 -7.91
CA LEU A 70 2.14 -5.52 -8.65
C LEU A 70 2.82 -4.48 -7.76
N THR A 71 2.53 -4.49 -6.45
CA THR A 71 3.11 -3.56 -5.50
C THR A 71 4.55 -3.94 -5.17
N ASN A 72 5.50 -3.12 -5.64
CA ASN A 72 6.94 -3.31 -5.47
C ASN A 72 7.48 -2.94 -4.07
N THR A 73 6.73 -2.11 -3.33
CA THR A 73 7.08 -1.66 -1.98
C THR A 73 5.94 -2.01 -1.04
N LYS A 74 6.21 -2.87 -0.07
CA LYS A 74 5.22 -3.31 0.91
C LYS A 74 5.64 -2.84 2.29
N ILE A 75 4.71 -2.26 3.02
CA ILE A 75 4.91 -1.84 4.41
C ILE A 75 3.91 -2.62 5.24
N ALA A 76 4.42 -3.44 6.16
CA ALA A 76 3.60 -4.16 7.13
C ALA A 76 3.83 -3.55 8.52
N MET A 77 2.75 -3.24 9.20
CA MET A 77 2.77 -2.85 10.62
C MET A 77 2.45 -4.08 11.48
N ARG A 78 2.40 -3.91 12.81
CA ARG A 78 1.92 -4.95 13.73
C ARG A 78 0.64 -5.59 13.22
N SER A 79 0.68 -6.89 12.96
CA SER A 79 -0.41 -7.65 12.34
C SER A 79 -0.28 -9.13 12.66
N GLU A 80 -1.38 -9.87 12.56
CA GLU A 80 -1.38 -11.31 12.78
C GLU A 80 -0.55 -12.06 11.73
N PRO A 81 0.04 -13.23 12.05
CA PRO A 81 0.87 -13.98 11.11
C PRO A 81 0.21 -14.26 9.76
N LYS A 82 -1.10 -14.58 9.73
CA LYS A 82 -1.85 -14.81 8.48
C LYS A 82 -1.95 -13.57 7.61
N VAL A 83 -2.08 -12.39 8.22
CA VAL A 83 -2.11 -11.09 7.52
C VAL A 83 -0.74 -10.80 6.92
N LEU A 84 0.34 -11.10 7.66
CA LEU A 84 1.71 -10.93 7.21
C LEU A 84 2.07 -11.88 6.05
N GLU A 85 1.64 -13.14 6.13
CA GLU A 85 1.80 -14.12 5.05
C GLU A 85 1.16 -13.64 3.74
N ARG A 86 -0.05 -13.10 3.83
CA ARG A 86 -0.79 -12.57 2.67
C ARG A 86 -0.06 -11.45 1.94
N VAL A 87 0.79 -10.69 2.62
CA VAL A 87 1.56 -9.58 2.07
C VAL A 87 3.05 -9.88 1.91
N ASP A 88 3.45 -11.16 1.87
CA ASP A 88 4.84 -11.58 1.68
C ASP A 88 5.80 -11.09 2.79
N MET A 89 5.31 -11.13 4.05
CA MET A 89 6.00 -10.68 5.26
C MET A 89 6.00 -11.74 6.37
N ALA A 90 5.71 -13.00 6.05
CA ALA A 90 5.68 -14.10 7.03
C ALA A 90 7.00 -14.25 7.82
N GLU A 91 8.13 -13.99 7.17
CA GLU A 91 9.46 -14.02 7.80
C GLU A 91 9.61 -13.03 8.96
N TYR A 92 8.81 -11.95 8.98
CA TYR A 92 8.84 -10.91 10.02
C TYR A 92 7.76 -11.11 11.10
N ALA A 93 7.09 -12.26 11.12
CA ALA A 93 6.02 -12.52 12.08
C ALA A 93 6.54 -12.51 13.53
N GLY A 94 7.78 -12.94 13.77
CA GLY A 94 8.40 -12.90 15.11
C GLY A 94 8.56 -11.48 15.65
N GLU A 95 8.91 -10.54 14.77
CA GLU A 95 9.11 -9.14 15.11
C GLU A 95 7.80 -8.36 15.15
N LEU A 96 6.85 -8.65 14.26
CA LEU A 96 5.65 -7.85 14.06
C LEU A 96 4.42 -8.34 14.84
N ALA A 97 4.23 -9.64 15.10
CA ALA A 97 2.98 -10.15 15.67
C ALA A 97 2.65 -9.55 17.05
N TYR A 98 3.68 -9.35 17.88
CA TYR A 98 3.55 -8.83 19.25
C TYR A 98 4.22 -7.46 19.44
N ALA A 99 4.53 -6.77 18.34
CA ALA A 99 5.23 -5.51 18.39
C ALA A 99 4.42 -4.41 19.10
N GLN A 100 5.10 -3.38 19.61
CA GLN A 100 4.42 -2.17 20.07
C GLN A 100 3.87 -1.37 18.87
N SER A 101 2.76 -0.67 19.07
CA SER A 101 2.14 0.20 18.03
C SER A 101 3.17 1.12 17.36
N GLY A 102 3.12 1.20 16.04
CA GLY A 102 4.07 1.95 15.22
C GLY A 102 5.33 1.18 14.81
N ALA A 103 5.56 -0.05 15.30
CA ALA A 103 6.59 -0.92 14.73
C ALA A 103 6.14 -1.45 13.36
N ALA A 104 7.06 -1.43 12.39
CA ALA A 104 6.79 -1.81 11.02
C ALA A 104 8.04 -2.35 10.30
N VAL A 105 7.80 -3.09 9.22
CA VAL A 105 8.80 -3.51 8.26
C VAL A 105 8.41 -3.01 6.88
N ALA A 106 9.37 -2.42 6.16
CA ALA A 106 9.23 -2.04 4.77
C ALA A 106 10.11 -2.93 3.90
N LYS A 107 9.53 -3.64 2.93
CA LYS A 107 10.23 -4.45 1.92
C LYS A 107 10.11 -3.74 0.58
N SER A 108 11.25 -3.49 -0.07
CA SER A 108 11.31 -2.84 -1.37
C SER A 108 12.65 -3.08 -2.04
N PHE A 109 12.64 -3.21 -3.37
CA PHE A 109 13.86 -3.30 -4.18
C PHE A 109 14.75 -2.06 -4.11
N ILE A 110 14.22 -0.93 -3.62
CA ILE A 110 15.04 0.29 -3.45
C ILE A 110 16.01 0.17 -2.26
N TYR A 111 15.73 -0.72 -1.30
CA TYR A 111 16.60 -0.94 -0.16
C TYR A 111 17.70 -1.93 -0.51
N ARG A 112 18.97 -1.59 -0.22
CA ARG A 112 20.11 -2.51 -0.44
C ARG A 112 19.96 -3.82 0.34
N THR A 113 19.34 -3.75 1.51
CA THR A 113 19.05 -4.89 2.39
C THR A 113 17.73 -5.59 2.05
N HIS A 114 17.02 -5.14 1.02
CA HIS A 114 15.66 -5.58 0.60
C HIS A 114 14.54 -5.31 1.62
N ALA A 115 14.85 -5.22 2.90
CA ALA A 115 13.93 -4.82 3.95
C ALA A 115 14.59 -3.91 5.00
N VAL A 116 13.76 -3.09 5.64
CA VAL A 116 14.14 -2.22 6.77
C VAL A 116 13.05 -2.30 7.84
N THR A 117 13.45 -2.52 9.09
CA THR A 117 12.55 -2.40 10.24
C THR A 117 12.60 -0.97 10.78
N PHE A 118 11.47 -0.43 11.19
CA PHE A 118 11.38 0.96 11.67
C PHE A 118 10.26 1.15 12.68
N LYS A 119 10.34 2.27 13.40
CA LYS A 119 9.32 2.75 14.33
C LYS A 119 8.73 4.06 13.79
N THR A 120 7.42 4.12 13.60
CA THR A 120 6.74 5.35 13.22
C THR A 120 6.76 6.34 14.38
N LEU A 121 6.70 7.63 14.03
CA LEU A 121 6.34 8.65 15.01
C LEU A 121 4.93 8.36 15.56
N PRO A 122 4.61 8.86 16.77
CA PRO A 122 3.23 8.91 17.24
C PRO A 122 2.33 9.58 16.20
N PRO A 123 1.02 9.25 16.15
CA PRO A 123 0.09 9.91 15.23
C PRO A 123 0.21 11.43 15.32
N GLN A 124 0.62 12.07 14.22
CA GLN A 124 0.79 13.53 14.16
C GLN A 124 -0.55 14.25 14.03
N THR A 125 -1.56 13.52 13.57
CA THR A 125 -2.95 13.95 13.49
C THR A 125 -3.78 12.98 14.32
N ARG A 126 -4.43 13.49 15.37
CA ARG A 126 -5.37 12.71 16.16
C ARG A 126 -6.75 12.84 15.51
N HIS A 127 -7.45 11.73 15.32
CA HIS A 127 -8.88 11.80 15.03
C HIS A 127 -9.57 12.47 16.23
N ARG A 128 -10.36 13.51 15.99
CA ARG A 128 -11.03 14.25 17.07
C ARG A 128 -12.26 13.44 17.52
N GLY A 129 -12.03 12.42 18.33
CA GLY A 129 -13.08 11.55 18.86
C GLY A 129 -12.47 10.32 19.47
N ASP A 130 -12.20 10.41 20.78
CA ASP A 130 -12.26 9.38 21.81
C ASP A 130 -11.97 10.07 23.16
#